data_AF-A0A2T7LZC7-F1
#
_entry.id   AF-A0A2T7LZC7-F1
#
_cell.length_a   1.000
_cell.length_b   1.000
_cell.length_c   1.000
_cell.angle_alpha   90.00
_cell.angle_beta   90.00
_cell.angle_gamma   90.00
#
_symmetry.space_group_name_H-M   'P 1'
#
loop_
_entity.id
_entity.type
_entity.pdbx_description
1 polymer ?
#
loop_
_entity_poly.entity_id
_entity_poly.type
_entity_poly.pdbx_seq_one_letter_code
_entity_poly.pdbx_strand_id
1 'polypeptide(L)'
;MGTDISGFIEYRAPGDDQQPIWFGAHDLSPLNDDVRNYDAFGCLFGVRNYANFRPLAAGRGFPADASAALSGRFAQLAEWYGEDGFHGTTWVTWAEVEAVDWDEPAEKPDSRLHEYRQTPIGLRMTGKSSWSAEFAEAVGLELGEVREWPEGAEWLIGDTLYRAVTIRRRDAVTATGEWLPVWEAMKGLAEQHGDDNVRLVVWFDD
;
A
#
# COMPACT_ATOMS: atom_id res chain seq x y z
N MET A 1 4.44 -11.72 11.82
CA MET A 1 4.08 -10.41 12.42
C MET A 1 3.43 -9.59 11.32
N GLY A 2 2.33 -8.90 11.62
CA GLY A 2 1.60 -8.10 10.65
C GLY A 2 2.30 -6.77 10.39
N THR A 3 1.75 -5.96 9.50
CA THR A 3 2.04 -4.54 9.46
C THR A 3 0.72 -3.83 9.18
N ASP A 4 0.30 -2.96 10.08
CA ASP A 4 -0.91 -2.15 9.97
C ASP A 4 -0.59 -0.76 9.42
N ILE A 5 -1.63 -0.08 8.95
CA ILE A 5 -1.55 1.28 8.44
C ILE A 5 -2.53 2.17 9.18
N SER A 6 -2.05 3.33 9.59
CA SER A 6 -2.85 4.41 10.13
C SER A 6 -2.49 5.70 9.41
N GLY A 7 -3.39 6.67 9.42
CA GLY A 7 -3.17 7.88 8.65
C GLY A 7 -4.22 8.96 8.84
N PHE A 8 -3.99 10.07 8.16
CA PHE A 8 -4.88 11.23 8.18
C PHE A 8 -4.81 11.97 6.84
N ILE A 9 -5.96 12.40 6.34
CA ILE A 9 -6.06 13.30 5.20
C ILE A 9 -6.06 14.74 5.72
N GLU A 10 -5.22 15.59 5.13
CA GLU A 10 -5.15 17.01 5.41
C GLU A 10 -5.36 17.83 4.14
N TYR A 11 -5.86 19.05 4.29
CA TYR A 11 -5.93 20.04 3.22
C TYR A 11 -5.33 21.37 3.64
N ARG A 12 -4.85 22.15 2.68
CA ARG A 12 -4.25 23.47 2.91
C ARG A 12 -5.20 24.57 2.51
N ALA A 13 -5.47 25.49 3.43
CA ALA A 13 -6.34 26.65 3.22
C ALA A 13 -5.80 27.89 3.96
N PRO A 14 -6.22 29.12 3.61
CA PRO A 14 -5.81 30.33 4.32
C PRO A 14 -6.18 30.24 5.82
N GLY A 15 -5.20 30.49 6.69
CA GLY A 15 -5.39 30.63 8.13
C GLY A 15 -5.91 32.01 8.53
N ASP A 16 -6.00 32.26 9.84
CA ASP A 16 -6.49 33.53 10.41
C ASP A 16 -5.66 34.76 9.95
N ASP A 17 -4.36 34.56 9.74
CA ASP A 17 -3.43 35.56 9.21
C ASP A 17 -3.35 35.58 7.67
N GLN A 18 -4.26 34.86 6.99
CA GLN A 18 -4.31 34.63 5.55
C GLN A 18 -3.13 33.82 4.98
N GLN A 19 -2.22 33.32 5.80
CA GLN A 19 -1.18 32.40 5.31
C GLN A 19 -1.75 30.99 5.19
N PRO A 20 -1.50 30.27 4.08
CA PRO A 20 -1.99 28.91 3.92
C PRO A 20 -1.37 27.96 4.94
N ILE A 21 -2.21 27.27 5.73
CA ILE A 21 -1.80 26.25 6.69
C ILE A 21 -2.56 24.95 6.45
N TRP A 22 -2.01 23.83 6.94
CA TRP A 22 -2.66 22.53 6.87
C TRP A 22 -3.71 22.36 7.98
N PHE A 23 -4.87 21.86 7.58
CA PHE A 23 -5.99 21.47 8.45
C PHE A 23 -6.25 19.97 8.29
N GLY A 24 -6.51 19.29 9.40
CA GLY A 24 -6.95 17.90 9.38
C GLY A 24 -8.38 17.78 8.84
N ALA A 25 -8.64 16.77 8.01
CA ALA A 25 -9.97 16.45 7.50
C ALA A 25 -10.52 15.12 8.02
N HIS A 26 -9.83 14.02 7.74
CA HIS A 26 -10.33 12.67 7.99
C HIS A 26 -9.23 11.77 8.53
N ASP A 27 -9.54 10.96 9.55
CA ASP A 27 -8.72 9.80 9.91
C ASP A 27 -8.82 8.76 8.77
N LEU A 28 -7.74 8.00 8.55
CA LEU A 28 -7.72 6.94 7.53
C LEU A 28 -8.58 5.74 7.94
N SER A 29 -8.59 5.40 9.24
CA SER A 29 -9.22 4.17 9.73
C SER A 29 -10.70 4.00 9.38
N PRO A 30 -11.56 5.04 9.35
CA PRO A 30 -12.96 4.88 8.94
C PRO A 30 -13.15 4.81 7.41
N LEU A 31 -12.13 5.16 6.63
CA LEU A 31 -12.17 5.18 5.16
C LEU A 31 -11.53 3.94 4.53
N ASN A 32 -10.59 3.33 5.25
CA ASN A 32 -9.86 2.15 4.84
C ASN A 32 -10.02 1.09 5.95
N ASP A 33 -11.01 0.22 5.77
CA ASP A 33 -11.56 -0.66 6.80
C ASP A 33 -10.58 -1.82 7.13
N ASP A 34 -9.53 -1.52 7.90
CA ASP A 34 -8.53 -2.42 8.49
C ASP A 34 -8.08 -3.59 7.60
N VAL A 35 -7.77 -3.30 6.33
CA VAL A 35 -7.29 -4.31 5.38
C VAL A 35 -5.77 -4.24 5.30
N ARG A 36 -5.11 -5.30 5.78
CA ARG A 36 -3.67 -5.57 5.52
C ARG A 36 -3.45 -5.93 4.05
N ASN A 37 -3.53 -4.94 3.16
CA ASN A 37 -3.24 -5.10 1.74
C ASN A 37 -1.79 -4.69 1.45
N TYR A 38 -0.86 -5.66 1.56
CA TYR A 38 0.55 -5.42 1.28
C TYR A 38 0.86 -5.11 -0.19
N ASP A 39 -0.04 -5.46 -1.12
CA ASP A 39 0.13 -5.02 -2.52
C ASP A 39 -0.08 -3.51 -2.62
N ALA A 40 -1.14 -2.99 -2.00
CA ALA A 40 -1.38 -1.56 -1.94
C ALA A 40 -0.29 -0.83 -1.14
N PHE A 41 0.15 -1.36 0.00
CA PHE A 41 1.18 -0.72 0.82
C PHE A 41 2.52 -0.67 0.07
N GLY A 42 2.87 -1.74 -0.63
CA GLY A 42 4.06 -1.79 -1.48
C GLY A 42 3.97 -0.82 -2.66
N CYS A 43 2.82 -0.80 -3.35
CA CYS A 43 2.56 0.05 -4.51
C CYS A 43 2.59 1.55 -4.16
N LEU A 44 1.94 1.94 -3.06
CA LEU A 44 1.79 3.33 -2.66
C LEU A 44 2.99 3.84 -1.84
N PHE A 45 3.48 3.04 -0.89
CA PHE A 45 4.39 3.53 0.16
C PHE A 45 5.69 2.72 0.30
N GLY A 46 5.82 1.61 -0.42
CA GLY A 46 7.02 0.76 -0.39
C GLY A 46 7.11 -0.15 0.84
N VAL A 47 6.05 -0.22 1.65
CA VAL A 47 6.01 -1.07 2.85
C VAL A 47 5.58 -2.48 2.47
N ARG A 48 6.34 -3.48 2.93
CA ARG A 48 6.09 -4.91 2.62
C ARG A 48 5.91 -5.15 1.11
N ASN A 49 6.74 -4.50 0.29
CA ASN A 49 6.61 -4.45 -1.17
C ASN A 49 7.00 -5.77 -1.87
N TYR A 50 6.27 -6.84 -1.59
CA TYR A 50 6.49 -8.16 -2.21
C TYR A 50 6.26 -8.13 -3.73
N ALA A 51 5.34 -7.27 -4.18
CA ALA A 51 4.99 -7.09 -5.58
C ALA A 51 6.04 -6.31 -6.39
N ASN A 52 7.12 -5.80 -5.75
CA ASN A 52 8.23 -5.11 -6.41
C ASN A 52 7.85 -3.87 -7.23
N PHE A 53 6.89 -3.08 -6.75
CA PHE A 53 6.59 -1.78 -7.36
C PHE A 53 7.69 -0.76 -7.06
N ARG A 54 7.90 0.17 -7.98
CA ARG A 54 8.45 1.47 -7.61
C ARG A 54 7.38 2.23 -6.81
N PRO A 55 7.56 2.47 -5.51
CA PRO A 55 6.50 3.05 -4.70
C PRO A 55 6.23 4.50 -5.07
N LEU A 56 4.97 4.93 -4.96
CA LEU A 56 4.57 6.32 -5.29
C LEU A 56 5.19 7.33 -4.31
N ALA A 57 5.16 7.00 -3.01
CA ALA A 57 5.58 7.89 -1.95
C ALA A 57 6.23 7.14 -0.79
N ALA A 58 7.43 6.59 -1.01
CA ALA A 58 8.17 5.91 0.06
C ALA A 58 9.05 6.86 0.88
N GLY A 59 9.11 6.60 2.20
CA GLY A 59 10.17 7.09 3.08
C GLY A 59 10.32 8.61 3.18
N ARG A 60 9.25 9.39 2.97
CA ARG A 60 9.31 10.85 3.05
C ARG A 60 9.37 11.38 4.48
N GLY A 61 9.09 10.53 5.47
CA GLY A 61 8.99 10.90 6.86
C GLY A 61 7.69 11.62 7.20
N PHE A 62 7.58 12.08 8.44
CA PHE A 62 6.46 12.85 8.93
C PHE A 62 6.58 14.31 8.44
N PRO A 63 5.52 14.92 7.87
CA PRO A 63 5.61 16.29 7.39
C PRO A 63 5.94 17.29 8.52
N ALA A 64 6.95 18.12 8.31
CA ALA A 64 7.33 19.16 9.29
C ALA A 64 6.27 20.27 9.44
N ASP A 65 5.40 20.41 8.46
CA ASP A 65 4.28 21.36 8.40
C ASP A 65 2.92 20.67 8.64
N ALA A 66 2.90 19.50 9.30
CA ALA A 66 1.67 18.80 9.67
C ALA A 66 0.70 19.72 10.42
N SER A 67 -0.61 19.52 10.21
CA SER A 67 -1.62 20.23 11.00
C SER A 67 -1.48 19.89 12.48
N ALA A 68 -2.01 20.77 13.34
CA ALA A 68 -2.08 20.52 14.76
C ALA A 68 -2.89 19.25 15.10
N ALA A 69 -3.93 18.96 14.32
CA ALA A 69 -4.76 17.76 14.49
C ALA A 69 -3.97 16.47 14.21
N LEU A 70 -3.26 16.42 13.07
CA LEU A 70 -2.41 15.29 12.71
C LEU A 70 -1.26 15.12 13.73
N SER A 71 -0.59 16.22 14.10
CA SER A 71 0.50 16.19 15.08
C SER A 71 0.05 15.66 16.44
N GLY A 72 -1.13 16.11 16.90
CA GLY A 72 -1.73 15.64 18.15
C GLY A 72 -2.11 14.16 18.11
N ARG A 73 -2.69 13.70 16.99
CA ARG A 73 -3.05 12.28 16.80
C ARG A 73 -1.82 11.38 16.76
N PHE A 74 -0.79 11.78 16.01
CA PHE A 74 0.46 11.03 15.92
C PHE A 74 1.15 10.94 17.28
N ALA A 75 1.24 12.05 18.03
CA ALA A 75 1.83 12.06 19.37
C ALA A 75 1.08 11.15 20.36
N GLN A 76 -0.26 11.13 20.33
CA GLN A 76 -1.07 10.25 21.16
C GLN A 76 -0.79 8.76 20.87
N LEU A 77 -0.67 8.40 19.59
CA LEU A 77 -0.36 7.02 19.21
C LEU A 77 1.10 6.67 19.56
N ALA A 78 2.04 7.60 19.39
CA ALA A 78 3.44 7.40 19.79
C ALA A 78 3.58 7.09 21.29
N GLU A 79 2.78 7.77 22.12
CA GLU A 79 2.74 7.48 23.56
C GLU A 79 2.19 6.07 23.86
N TRP A 80 1.21 5.62 23.08
CA TRP A 80 0.59 4.30 23.24
C TRP A 80 1.51 3.15 22.80
N TYR A 81 2.11 3.27 21.61
CA TYR A 81 2.93 2.21 21.02
C TYR A 81 4.39 2.23 21.52
N GLY A 82 4.87 3.36 22.07
CA GLY A 82 6.26 3.54 22.50
C GLY A 82 7.21 3.88 21.35
N GLU A 83 8.48 4.13 21.67
CA GLU A 83 9.50 4.60 20.70
C GLU A 83 9.74 3.63 19.53
N ASP A 84 9.56 2.32 19.77
CA ASP A 84 9.75 1.27 18.75
C ASP A 84 8.44 0.86 18.04
N GLY A 85 7.35 1.57 18.33
CA GLY A 85 6.01 1.22 17.87
C GLY A 85 5.71 1.48 16.40
N PHE A 86 6.46 2.38 15.78
CA PHE A 86 6.27 2.78 14.39
C PHE A 86 7.44 2.34 13.51
N HIS A 87 7.12 1.72 12.39
CA HIS A 87 8.08 1.22 11.40
C HIS A 87 8.37 2.21 10.27
N GLY A 88 7.65 3.33 10.22
CA GLY A 88 7.90 4.41 9.27
C GLY A 88 6.73 5.36 9.09
N THR A 89 7.01 6.52 8.49
CA THR A 89 6.03 7.55 8.14
C THR A 89 6.29 8.06 6.72
N THR A 90 5.22 8.40 6.00
CA THR A 90 5.32 8.97 4.65
C THR A 90 4.00 9.67 4.28
N TRP A 91 3.95 10.32 3.13
CA TRP A 91 2.77 11.05 2.68
C TRP A 91 2.72 11.18 1.15
N VAL A 92 1.50 11.30 0.60
CA VAL A 92 1.25 11.46 -0.84
C VAL A 92 0.19 12.54 -1.06
N THR A 93 0.38 13.37 -2.08
CA THR A 93 -0.59 14.41 -2.47
C THR A 93 -1.68 13.88 -3.39
N TRP A 94 -2.81 14.57 -3.49
CA TRP A 94 -3.83 14.23 -4.50
C TRP A 94 -3.29 14.39 -5.92
N ALA A 95 -2.51 15.44 -6.20
CA ALA A 95 -1.87 15.63 -7.51
C ALA A 95 -1.01 14.42 -7.93
N GLU A 96 -0.28 13.83 -6.99
CA GLU A 96 0.52 12.62 -7.26
C GLU A 96 -0.34 11.40 -7.52
N VAL A 97 -1.44 11.21 -6.79
CA VAL A 97 -2.39 10.10 -6.98
C VAL A 97 -3.13 10.23 -8.32
N GLU A 98 -3.54 11.44 -8.69
CA GLU A 98 -4.23 11.71 -9.95
C GLU A 98 -3.32 11.46 -11.16
N ALA A 99 -2.03 11.78 -11.04
CA ALA A 99 -1.05 11.57 -12.11
C ALA A 99 -0.58 10.11 -12.27
N VAL A 100 -1.03 9.18 -11.41
CA VAL A 100 -0.59 7.77 -11.47
C VAL A 100 -1.07 7.11 -12.75
N ASP A 101 -0.13 6.50 -13.47
CA ASP A 101 -0.46 5.48 -14.47
C ASP A 101 -0.82 4.17 -13.78
N TRP A 102 -2.12 3.91 -13.58
CA TRP A 102 -2.61 2.70 -12.93
C TRP A 102 -2.39 1.42 -13.75
N ASP A 103 -1.99 1.56 -15.02
CA ASP A 103 -1.59 0.46 -15.90
C ASP A 103 -0.08 0.15 -15.84
N GLU A 104 0.71 0.97 -15.13
CA GLU A 104 2.15 0.75 -14.92
C GLU A 104 2.37 -0.63 -14.24
N PRO A 105 3.20 -1.51 -14.83
CA PRO A 105 3.58 -2.77 -14.19
C PRO A 105 4.58 -2.52 -13.06
N ALA A 106 4.67 -3.46 -12.12
CA ALA A 106 5.79 -3.53 -11.19
C ALA A 106 7.14 -3.70 -11.92
N GLU A 107 8.24 -3.37 -11.24
CA GLU A 107 9.59 -3.42 -11.85
C GLU A 107 10.08 -4.87 -12.04
N LYS A 108 9.54 -5.80 -11.24
CA LYS A 108 9.86 -7.22 -11.25
C LYS A 108 8.60 -8.05 -10.94
N PRO A 109 8.60 -9.37 -11.20
CA PRO A 109 7.55 -10.26 -10.75
C PRO A 109 7.35 -10.21 -9.24
N ASP A 110 6.13 -10.49 -8.77
CA ASP A 110 5.82 -10.64 -7.35
C ASP A 110 6.75 -11.72 -6.75
N SER A 111 7.43 -11.36 -5.67
CA SER A 111 8.29 -12.29 -4.92
C SER A 111 7.51 -13.45 -4.31
N ARG A 112 6.18 -13.32 -4.24
CA ARG A 112 5.26 -14.40 -3.89
C ARG A 112 4.74 -15.05 -5.15
N LEU A 113 4.69 -16.38 -5.14
CA LEU A 113 4.08 -17.12 -6.24
C LEU A 113 2.57 -17.00 -6.16
N HIS A 114 1.95 -16.71 -7.29
CA HIS A 114 0.50 -16.72 -7.42
C HIS A 114 0.03 -18.16 -7.54
N GLU A 115 -0.94 -18.53 -6.71
CA GLU A 115 -1.49 -19.88 -6.65
C GLU A 115 -2.83 -19.93 -7.38
N TYR A 116 -2.98 -20.92 -8.26
CA TYR A 116 -4.19 -21.17 -9.00
C TYR A 116 -4.64 -22.61 -8.84
N ARG A 117 -5.95 -22.83 -8.81
CA ARG A 117 -6.54 -24.15 -8.96
C ARG A 117 -7.39 -24.24 -10.22
N GLN A 118 -7.34 -25.41 -10.84
CA GLN A 118 -8.21 -25.71 -11.97
C GLN A 118 -9.66 -25.84 -11.47
N THR A 119 -10.56 -25.10 -12.11
CA THR A 119 -12.01 -25.22 -11.92
C THR A 119 -12.67 -25.59 -13.24
N PRO A 120 -13.96 -25.99 -13.25
CA PRO A 120 -14.69 -26.26 -14.49
C PRO A 120 -14.75 -25.07 -15.47
N ILE A 121 -14.59 -23.84 -14.96
CA ILE A 121 -14.64 -22.60 -15.74
C ILE A 121 -13.24 -22.03 -16.07
N GLY A 122 -12.17 -22.75 -15.72
CA GLY A 122 -10.79 -22.33 -15.93
C GLY A 122 -9.97 -22.21 -14.64
N LEU A 123 -8.80 -21.59 -14.72
CA LEU A 123 -7.94 -21.35 -13.56
C LEU A 123 -8.53 -20.26 -12.68
N ARG A 124 -8.66 -20.55 -11.38
CA ARG A 124 -9.05 -19.58 -10.36
C ARG A 124 -7.88 -19.35 -9.43
N MET A 125 -7.50 -18.09 -9.25
CA MET A 125 -6.50 -17.71 -8.25
C MET A 125 -7.04 -18.01 -6.85
N THR A 126 -6.26 -18.72 -6.03
CA THR A 126 -6.61 -19.11 -4.67
C THR A 126 -5.81 -18.35 -3.62
N GLY A 127 -4.66 -17.78 -3.99
CA GLY A 127 -3.83 -17.01 -3.07
C GLY A 127 -2.50 -16.59 -3.67
N LYS A 128 -1.65 -16.07 -2.79
CA LYS A 128 -0.24 -15.78 -3.03
C LYS A 128 0.57 -16.36 -1.89
N SER A 129 1.71 -16.96 -2.18
CA SER A 129 2.56 -17.56 -1.15
C SER A 129 3.99 -17.07 -1.24
N SER A 130 4.51 -16.53 -0.14
CA SER A 130 5.94 -16.25 0.03
C SER A 130 6.75 -17.53 0.25
N TRP A 131 6.10 -18.61 0.71
CA TRP A 131 6.75 -19.88 0.99
C TRP A 131 5.75 -21.05 1.01
N SER A 132 6.04 -22.11 0.26
CA SER A 132 5.34 -23.40 0.32
C SER A 132 6.37 -24.51 0.45
N ALA A 133 6.22 -25.39 1.45
CA ALA A 133 7.12 -26.52 1.64
C ALA A 133 7.07 -27.50 0.46
N GLU A 134 5.87 -27.75 -0.06
CA GLU A 134 5.64 -28.62 -1.23
C GLU A 134 6.28 -28.02 -2.48
N PHE A 135 6.16 -26.70 -2.67
CA PHE A 135 6.83 -26.00 -3.76
C PHE A 135 8.36 -26.08 -3.60
N ALA A 136 8.86 -25.74 -2.42
CA ALA A 136 10.29 -25.71 -2.12
C ALA A 136 10.95 -27.07 -2.37
N GLU A 137 10.33 -28.16 -1.93
CA GLU A 137 10.82 -29.52 -2.21
C GLU A 137 10.85 -29.81 -3.72
N ALA A 138 9.79 -29.47 -4.46
CA ALA A 138 9.70 -29.76 -5.89
C ALA A 138 10.74 -29.02 -6.75
N VAL A 139 11.14 -27.81 -6.34
CA VAL A 139 12.14 -27.00 -7.07
C VAL A 139 13.53 -26.99 -6.43
N GLY A 140 13.72 -27.78 -5.36
CA GLY A 140 14.97 -27.87 -4.62
C GLY A 140 15.41 -26.53 -4.01
N LEU A 141 14.47 -25.80 -3.39
CA LEU A 141 14.78 -24.60 -2.59
C LEU A 141 15.13 -24.98 -1.16
N GLU A 142 16.21 -24.41 -0.63
CA GLU A 142 16.54 -24.51 0.79
C GLU A 142 15.70 -23.54 1.63
N LEU A 143 15.52 -23.86 2.91
CA LEU A 143 14.78 -23.00 3.83
C LEU A 143 15.48 -21.64 3.97
N GLY A 144 14.76 -20.57 3.65
CA GLY A 144 15.29 -19.20 3.68
C GLY A 144 16.06 -18.80 2.43
N GLU A 145 16.20 -19.69 1.44
CA GLU A 145 16.70 -19.31 0.12
C GLU A 145 15.70 -18.36 -0.57
N VAL A 146 16.19 -17.19 -0.97
CA VAL A 146 15.43 -16.23 -1.77
C VAL A 146 15.87 -16.36 -3.22
N ARG A 147 14.93 -16.70 -4.10
CA ARG A 147 15.16 -16.88 -5.54
C ARG A 147 14.20 -16.01 -6.34
N GLU A 148 14.74 -15.26 -7.30
CA GLU A 148 13.92 -14.54 -8.28
C GLU A 148 13.46 -15.52 -9.37
N TRP A 149 12.16 -15.51 -9.65
CA TRP A 149 11.55 -16.35 -10.67
C TRP A 149 11.30 -15.55 -11.95
N PRO A 150 11.60 -16.10 -13.14
CA PRO A 150 11.29 -15.43 -14.39
C PRO A 150 9.77 -15.22 -14.55
N GLU A 151 9.38 -14.08 -15.13
CA GLU A 151 7.97 -13.79 -15.43
C GLU A 151 7.32 -14.91 -16.25
N GLY A 152 6.12 -15.32 -15.84
CA GLY A 152 5.33 -16.34 -16.52
C GLY A 152 5.83 -17.77 -16.30
N ALA A 153 6.87 -17.99 -15.49
CA ALA A 153 7.28 -19.34 -15.10
C ALA A 153 6.17 -20.01 -14.28
N GLU A 154 5.95 -21.31 -14.56
CA GLU A 154 4.82 -22.09 -14.04
C GLU A 154 5.27 -23.45 -13.51
N TRP A 155 4.65 -23.86 -12.41
CA TRP A 155 4.86 -25.17 -11.79
C TRP A 155 3.52 -25.74 -11.32
N LEU A 156 3.14 -26.89 -11.86
CA LEU A 156 2.01 -27.66 -11.36
C LEU A 156 2.51 -28.66 -10.32
N ILE A 157 2.12 -28.47 -9.06
CA ILE A 157 2.50 -29.32 -7.94
C ILE A 157 1.23 -29.78 -7.25
N GLY A 158 1.00 -31.09 -7.25
CA GLY A 158 -0.30 -31.64 -6.84
C GLY A 158 -1.42 -31.08 -7.73
N ASP A 159 -2.36 -30.37 -7.12
CA ASP A 159 -3.50 -29.73 -7.79
C ASP A 159 -3.37 -28.19 -7.89
N THR A 160 -2.23 -27.63 -7.46
CA THR A 160 -1.98 -26.20 -7.41
C THR A 160 -0.97 -25.80 -8.47
N LEU A 161 -1.36 -24.85 -9.31
CA LEU A 161 -0.47 -24.20 -10.28
C LEU A 161 0.13 -22.95 -9.62
N TYR A 162 1.43 -22.96 -9.42
CA TYR A 162 2.22 -21.81 -9.01
C TYR A 162 2.69 -21.04 -10.25
N ARG A 163 2.55 -19.72 -10.24
CA ARG A 163 3.01 -18.85 -11.33
C ARG A 163 3.74 -17.62 -10.79
N ALA A 164 4.86 -17.27 -11.40
CA ALA A 164 5.52 -15.98 -11.21
C ALA A 164 4.84 -14.92 -12.11
N VAL A 165 4.38 -13.82 -11.50
CA VAL A 165 3.53 -12.83 -12.18
C VAL A 165 3.95 -11.42 -11.81
N THR A 166 4.06 -10.55 -12.82
CA THR A 166 4.22 -9.11 -12.66
C THR A 166 2.85 -8.48 -12.73
N ILE A 167 2.42 -7.86 -11.64
CA ILE A 167 1.11 -7.21 -11.54
C ILE A 167 1.20 -5.72 -11.90
N ARG A 168 0.05 -5.10 -12.21
CA ARG A 168 -0.07 -3.66 -12.44
C ARG A 168 -0.57 -2.95 -11.18
N ARG A 169 -0.35 -1.64 -11.10
CA ARG A 169 -0.81 -0.85 -9.95
C ARG A 169 -2.31 -1.01 -9.67
N ARG A 170 -3.14 -1.06 -10.71
CA ARG A 170 -4.59 -1.30 -10.58
C ARG A 170 -4.98 -2.66 -10.01
N ASP A 171 -4.09 -3.65 -10.06
CA ASP A 171 -4.31 -4.97 -9.45
C ASP A 171 -4.02 -4.91 -7.94
N ALA A 172 -3.09 -4.04 -7.53
CA ALA A 172 -2.72 -3.78 -6.14
C ALA A 172 -3.70 -2.83 -5.44
N VAL A 173 -4.14 -1.79 -6.14
CA VAL A 173 -5.08 -0.77 -5.68
C VAL A 173 -6.24 -0.75 -6.68
N THR A 174 -7.28 -1.52 -6.38
CA THR A 174 -8.38 -1.69 -7.33
C THR A 174 -9.31 -0.48 -7.32
N ALA A 175 -9.90 -0.17 -8.49
CA ALA A 175 -10.78 0.99 -8.65
C ALA A 175 -12.05 0.94 -7.79
N THR A 176 -12.46 -0.25 -7.36
CA THR A 176 -13.64 -0.47 -6.48
C THR A 176 -13.24 -1.08 -5.13
N GLY A 177 -11.95 -0.98 -4.78
CA GLY A 177 -11.39 -1.58 -3.57
C GLY A 177 -11.45 -0.67 -2.36
N GLU A 178 -10.69 -1.07 -1.35
CA GLU A 178 -10.60 -0.42 -0.03
C GLU A 178 -10.02 1.00 -0.07
N TRP A 179 -9.32 1.37 -1.14
CA TRP A 179 -8.77 2.72 -1.31
C TRP A 179 -9.75 3.70 -1.97
N LEU A 180 -10.84 3.21 -2.56
CA LEU A 180 -11.82 4.07 -3.24
C LEU A 180 -12.35 5.19 -2.32
N PRO A 181 -12.80 4.93 -1.07
CA PRO A 181 -13.32 5.99 -0.20
C PRO A 181 -12.25 7.04 0.16
N VAL A 182 -10.98 6.61 0.27
CA VAL A 182 -9.84 7.51 0.54
C VAL A 182 -9.62 8.45 -0.64
N TRP A 183 -9.62 7.92 -1.86
CA TRP A 183 -9.47 8.70 -3.09
C TRP A 183 -10.65 9.63 -3.33
N GLU A 184 -11.88 9.21 -3.06
CA GLU A 184 -13.06 10.08 -3.14
C GLU A 184 -13.00 11.24 -2.14
N ALA A 185 -12.56 10.98 -0.91
CA ALA A 185 -12.37 12.03 0.10
C ALA A 185 -11.28 13.03 -0.31
N MET A 186 -10.12 12.55 -0.78
CA MET A 186 -9.04 13.42 -1.25
C MET A 186 -9.49 14.26 -2.47
N LYS A 187 -10.17 13.64 -3.43
CA LYS A 187 -10.71 14.32 -4.61
C LYS A 187 -11.68 15.44 -4.22
N GLY A 188 -12.64 15.17 -3.33
CA GLY A 188 -13.63 16.16 -2.91
C GLY A 188 -13.01 17.37 -2.21
N LEU A 189 -11.91 17.18 -1.47
CA LEU A 189 -11.11 18.26 -0.91
C LEU A 189 -10.32 19.00 -1.99
N ALA A 190 -9.74 18.27 -2.95
CA ALA A 190 -8.93 18.85 -4.02
C ALA A 190 -9.75 19.73 -4.96
N GLU A 191 -11.01 19.38 -5.23
CA GLU A 191 -11.96 20.22 -5.97
C GLU A 191 -12.17 21.61 -5.34
N GLN A 192 -11.96 21.74 -4.02
CA GLN A 192 -12.14 23.00 -3.28
C GLN A 192 -10.82 23.73 -3.03
N HIS A 193 -9.74 22.98 -2.77
CA HIS A 193 -8.47 23.53 -2.29
C HIS A 193 -7.36 23.46 -3.34
N GLY A 194 -7.50 22.66 -4.40
CA GLY A 194 -6.48 22.37 -5.41
C GLY A 194 -5.68 21.09 -5.09
N ASP A 195 -5.20 20.43 -6.13
CA ASP A 195 -4.63 19.07 -6.04
C ASP A 195 -3.34 18.99 -5.20
N ASP A 196 -2.50 20.04 -5.25
CA ASP A 196 -1.29 20.15 -4.42
C ASP A 196 -1.59 20.50 -2.95
N ASN A 197 -2.82 20.91 -2.66
CA ASN A 197 -3.26 21.36 -1.34
C ASN A 197 -4.03 20.27 -0.58
N VAL A 198 -3.94 19.01 -1.00
CA VAL A 198 -4.50 17.86 -0.29
C VAL A 198 -3.46 16.76 -0.23
N ARG A 199 -3.27 16.18 0.96
CA ARG A 199 -2.37 15.03 1.13
C ARG A 199 -2.93 14.02 2.12
N LEU A 200 -2.57 12.77 1.89
CA LEU A 200 -2.69 11.69 2.86
C LEU A 200 -1.33 11.48 3.52
N VAL A 201 -1.31 11.54 4.85
CA VAL A 201 -0.13 11.19 5.67
C VAL A 201 -0.40 9.85 6.33
N VAL A 202 0.54 8.92 6.25
CA VAL A 202 0.41 7.56 6.81
C VAL A 202 1.61 7.18 7.66
N TRP A 203 1.37 6.28 8.60
CA TRP A 203 2.37 5.60 9.41
C TRP A 203 2.03 4.12 9.55
N PHE A 204 3.03 3.32 9.88
CA PHE A 204 2.94 1.87 9.92
C PHE A 204 3.38 1.32 11.27
N ASP A 205 2.64 0.36 11.79
CA ASP A 205 2.87 -0.36 13.07
C ASP A 205 2.65 -1.88 12.90
N ASP A 206 2.82 -2.70 13.94
CA ASP A 206 2.75 -4.19 13.89
C ASP A 206 1.36 -4.80 14.14
#